data_AF-A0A075MRR9-F1
#
_entry.id   AF-A0A075MRR9-F1
#
_cell.length_a   1.000
_cell.length_b   1.000
_cell.length_c   1.000
_cell.angle_alpha   90.00
_cell.angle_beta   90.00
_cell.angle_gamma   90.00
#
_symmetry.space_group_name_H-M   'P 1'
#
loop_
_entity.id
_entity.type
_entity.pdbx_description
1 polymer ?
#
loop_
_entity_poly.entity_id
_entity_poly.type
_entity_poly.pdbx_seq_one_letter_code
_entity_poly.pdbx_strand_id
1 'polypeptide(L)' 'MARHLSDKKERIADAYDKLGTLGVNVQAIRKMNLSADQLEDIYHGIASLAEKHRTLFGKGCGG' A
#
# COMPACT_ATOMS: atom_id res chain seq x y z
N MET A 1 11.50 28.50 5.52
CA MET A 1 10.80 27.28 6.00
C MET A 1 10.33 26.48 4.79
N ALA A 2 11.10 25.47 4.35
CA ALA A 2 10.76 24.57 3.24
C ALA A 2 10.56 23.11 3.71
N ARG A 3 10.26 22.90 5.00
CA ARG A 3 10.28 21.57 5.62
C ARG A 3 9.03 20.72 5.38
N HIS A 4 7.94 21.30 4.84
CA HIS A 4 6.67 20.58 4.68
C HIS A 4 6.44 19.94 3.30
N LEU A 5 7.19 20.33 2.27
CA LEU A 5 7.01 19.76 0.92
C LEU A 5 7.76 18.43 0.71
N SER A 6 8.85 18.19 1.45
CA SER A 6 9.60 16.93 1.38
C SER A 6 8.81 15.75 1.97
N ASP A 7 8.13 15.97 3.09
CA ASP A 7 7.42 14.92 3.85
C ASP A 7 6.30 14.28 3.03
N LYS A 8 5.51 15.12 2.33
CA LYS A 8 4.41 14.64 1.47
C LYS A 8 4.91 13.81 0.28
N LYS A 9 6.05 14.17 -0.31
CA LYS A 9 6.64 13.41 -1.42
C LYS A 9 7.18 12.07 -0.94
N GLU A 10 7.80 12.05 0.23
CA GLU A 10 8.34 10.84 0.83
C GLU A 10 7.23 9.85 1.19
N ARG A 11 6.14 10.33 1.80
CA ARG A 11 4.95 9.50 2.10
C ARG A 11 4.31 8.88 0.86
N ILE A 12 4.23 9.64 -0.25
CA ILE A 12 3.71 9.11 -1.51
C ILE A 12 4.64 8.04 -2.08
N ALA A 13 5.95 8.25 -2.01
CA ALA A 13 6.93 7.27 -2.46
C ALA A 13 6.88 5.98 -1.63
N ASP A 14 6.79 6.10 -0.30
CA ASP A 14 6.63 4.99 0.64
C ASP A 14 5.33 4.21 0.38
N ALA A 15 4.20 4.90 0.15
CA ALA A 15 2.94 4.25 -0.19
C ALA A 15 3.03 3.46 -1.51
N TYR A 16 3.72 3.99 -2.53
CA TYR A 16 3.94 3.27 -3.77
C TYR A 16 4.84 2.04 -3.60
N ASP A 17 5.88 2.12 -2.78
CA ASP A 17 6.77 0.99 -2.48
C ASP A 17 6.02 -0.15 -1.76
N LYS A 18 5.24 0.22 -0.74
CA LYS A 18 4.34 -0.69 -0.01
C LYS A 18 3.34 -1.38 -0.92
N LEU A 19 2.69 -0.63 -1.82
CA LEU A 19 1.78 -1.18 -2.82
C LEU A 19 2.50 -2.13 -3.78
N GLY A 20 3.70 -1.77 -4.24
CA GLY A 20 4.53 -2.63 -5.07
C GLY A 20 4.88 -3.96 -4.41
N THR A 21 5.21 -3.93 -3.11
CA THR A 21 5.51 -5.13 -2.30
C THR A 21 4.30 -6.07 -2.19
N LEU A 22 3.08 -5.52 -2.17
CA LEU A 22 1.84 -6.31 -2.17
C LEU A 22 1.46 -6.85 -3.57
N GLY A 23 2.28 -6.63 -4.60
CA GLY A 23 2.01 -7.06 -5.97
C GLY A 23 1.06 -6.14 -6.74
N VAL A 24 0.81 -4.93 -6.25
CA VAL A 24 -0.04 -3.96 -6.92
C VAL A 24 0.72 -3.29 -8.06
N ASN A 25 0.05 -3.09 -9.19
CA ASN A 25 0.64 -2.39 -10.33
C ASN A 25 0.75 -0.88 -10.06
N VAL A 26 1.88 -0.46 -9.50
CA VAL A 26 2.19 0.95 -9.18
C VAL A 26 2.08 1.87 -10.40
N GLN A 27 2.38 1.39 -11.61
CA GLN A 27 2.25 2.21 -12.83
C GLN A 27 0.78 2.55 -13.12
N ALA A 28 -0.14 1.61 -12.88
CA ALA A 28 -1.57 1.87 -13.02
C ALA A 28 -2.05 2.88 -11.97
N ILE A 29 -1.62 2.73 -10.72
CA ILE A 29 -1.99 3.64 -9.62
C ILE A 29 -1.45 5.06 -9.86
N ARG A 30 -0.23 5.22 -10.42
CA ARG A 30 0.31 6.53 -10.80
C ARG A 30 -0.53 7.25 -11.85
N LYS A 31 -1.13 6.52 -12.78
CA LYS A 31 -2.04 7.10 -13.80
C LYS A 31 -3.36 7.60 -13.23
N MET A 32 -3.76 7.12 -12.05
CA MET A 32 -5.02 7.51 -11.39
C MET A 32 -4.93 8.86 -10.66
N ASN A 33 -3.74 9.49 -10.59
CA ASN A 33 -3.52 10.79 -9.96
C ASN A 33 -4.10 10.90 -8.53
N LEU A 34 -3.88 9.86 -7.72
CA LEU A 34 -4.40 9.74 -6.37
C LEU A 34 -3.59 10.56 -5.37
N SER A 35 -4.26 11.01 -4.31
CA SER A 35 -3.62 11.67 -3.16
C SER A 35 -2.93 10.66 -2.23
N ALA A 36 -2.00 11.12 -1.39
CA ALA A 36 -1.32 10.29 -0.40
C ALA A 36 -2.29 9.48 0.48
N ASP A 37 -3.34 10.14 1.00
CA ASP A 37 -4.42 9.50 1.76
C ASP A 37 -5.09 8.34 1.00
N GLN A 38 -5.38 8.54 -0.28
CA GLN A 38 -6.02 7.52 -1.11
C GLN A 38 -5.08 6.33 -1.38
N LEU A 39 -3.78 6.59 -1.52
CA LEU A 39 -2.78 5.54 -1.67
C LEU A 39 -2.67 4.71 -0.37
N GLU A 40 -2.71 5.37 0.78
CA GLU A 40 -2.73 4.71 2.08
C GLU A 40 -4.00 3.87 2.27
N ASP A 41 -5.18 4.39 1.92
CA ASP A 41 -6.44 3.65 1.99
C ASP A 41 -6.41 2.36 1.13
N ILE A 42 -5.91 2.46 -0.10
CA ILE A 42 -5.71 1.30 -0.98
C ILE A 42 -4.73 0.31 -0.36
N TYR A 43 -3.61 0.80 0.18
CA TYR A 43 -2.61 -0.05 0.84
C TYR A 43 -3.24 -0.78 2.03
N HIS A 44 -3.96 -0.09 2.91
CA HIS A 44 -4.62 -0.70 4.06
C HIS A 44 -5.67 -1.74 3.64
N GLY A 45 -6.46 -1.46 2.60
CA GLY A 45 -7.42 -2.42 2.05
C GLY A 45 -6.76 -3.69 1.53
N ILE A 46 -5.68 -3.55 0.75
CA ILE A 46 -4.95 -4.69 0.16
C ILE A 46 -4.15 -5.44 1.22
N ALA A 47 -3.52 -4.75 2.16
CA ALA A 47 -2.82 -5.37 3.28
C ALA A 47 -3.80 -6.17 4.17
N SER A 48 -4.98 -5.62 4.46
CA SER A 48 -6.04 -6.33 5.19
C SER A 48 -6.53 -7.56 4.41
N LEU A 49 -6.68 -7.45 3.10
CA LEU A 49 -7.05 -8.58 2.25
C LEU A 49 -5.95 -9.65 2.23
N ALA A 50 -4.68 -9.26 2.13
CA ALA A 50 -3.53 -10.16 2.17
C ALA A 50 -3.41 -10.87 3.51
N GLU A 51 -3.67 -10.19 4.62
CA GLU A 51 -3.71 -10.78 5.97
C GLU A 51 -4.87 -11.79 6.10
N LYS A 52 -6.06 -11.46 5.58
CA LYS A 52 -7.19 -12.40 5.51
C LYS A 52 -6.88 -13.61 4.64
N HIS A 53 -6.24 -13.43 3.48
CA HIS A 53 -5.79 -14.52 2.64
C HIS A 53 -4.75 -15.40 3.34
N ARG A 54 -3.78 -14.80 4.04
CA ARG A 54 -2.83 -15.53 4.89
C ARG A 54 -3.56 -16.28 6.01
N THR A 55 -4.62 -15.74 6.58
CA THR A 55 -5.41 -16.40 7.63
C THR A 55 -6.24 -17.56 7.07
N LEU A 56 -6.82 -17.41 5.88
CA LEU A 56 -7.67 -18.41 5.23
C LEU A 56 -6.88 -19.55 4.58
N PHE A 57 -5.71 -19.25 4.01
CA PHE A 57 -4.84 -20.25 3.36
C PHE A 57 -3.66 -20.70 4.23
N GLY A 58 -3.33 -19.96 5.29
CA GLY A 58 -2.29 -20.32 6.26
C GLY A 58 -2.81 -21.07 7.49
N LYS A 59 -4.11 -21.42 7.53
CA LYS A 59 -4.69 -22.31 8.55
C LYS A 59 -4.99 -23.69 7.96
N GLY A 60 -3.95 -24.28 7.38
CA GLY A 60 -3.86 -25.71 7.08
C GLY A 60 -2.52 -26.23 7.62
N CYS A 61 -2.58 -27.26 8.48
CA CYS A 61 -1.49 -27.97 9.17
C CYS A 61 -0.87 -27.31 10.41
N GLY A 62 -1.22 -27.81 11.60
CA GLY A 62 -0.40 -27.70 12.82
C GLY A 62 -1.18 -27.42 14.10
N GLY A 63 -1.72 -28.47 14.72
CA GLY A 63 -2.36 -28.45 16.05
C GLY A 63 -3.10 -29.74 16.30
#